data_AF-A0A1Y3BAF8-F1
#
_entry.id   AF-A0A1Y3BAF8-F1
#
_cell.length_a   1.000
_cell.length_b   1.000
_cell.length_c   1.000
_cell.angle_alpha   90.00
_cell.angle_beta   90.00
_cell.angle_gamma   90.00
#
_symmetry.space_group_name_H-M   'P 1'
#
loop_
_entity.id
_entity.type
_entity.pdbx_description
1 polymer ?
#
loop_
_entity_poly.entity_id
_entity_poly.type
_entity_poly.pdbx_seq_one_letter_code
_entity_poly.pdbx_strand_id
1 'polypeptide(L)'
;MNIASNEGDPIMTEIDFWPKDYRVGTKLQLDCIVRNQRTGQVIPSANVVWYVKSDIPLLVDQTNRHHYLLMGNNSLLIYNLTRGDSGEYRCRASTGPKSDSYSSVHLQVESKL
;
A
#
# COMPACT_ATOMS: atom_id res chain seq x y z
N MET A 1 1.19 -20.05 36.75
CA MET A 1 2.32 -19.71 35.86
C MET A 1 1.71 -18.99 34.68
N ASN A 2 1.75 -17.65 34.67
CA ASN A 2 1.12 -16.87 33.60
C ASN A 2 2.07 -16.89 32.39
N ILE A 3 1.68 -17.61 31.34
CA ILE A 3 2.36 -17.58 30.06
C ILE A 3 1.98 -16.23 29.45
N ALA A 4 2.84 -15.22 29.59
CA ALA A 4 2.71 -13.99 28.82
C ALA A 4 2.65 -14.38 27.33
N SER A 5 1.61 -13.95 26.63
CA SER A 5 1.47 -14.24 25.21
C SER A 5 2.64 -13.60 24.47
N ASN A 6 3.45 -14.43 23.80
CA ASN A 6 4.47 -13.99 22.84
C ASN A 6 3.76 -13.47 21.58
N GLU A 7 2.99 -12.39 21.70
CA GLU A 7 2.41 -11.64 20.58
C GLU A 7 3.51 -10.74 19.99
N GLY A 8 3.59 -10.68 18.66
CA GLY A 8 4.48 -9.72 18.00
C GLY A 8 4.02 -8.30 18.29
N ASP A 9 4.92 -7.31 18.18
CA ASP A 9 4.52 -5.92 18.37
C ASP A 9 3.45 -5.53 17.33
N PRO A 10 2.31 -4.96 17.77
CA PRO A 10 1.23 -4.61 16.86
C PRO A 10 1.66 -3.48 15.94
N ILE A 11 1.25 -3.57 14.68
CA ILE A 11 1.51 -2.57 13.66
C ILE A 11 0.21 -2.05 13.08
N MET A 12 0.26 -0.82 12.59
CA MET A 12 -0.80 -0.21 11.81
C MET A 12 -0.24 0.21 10.45
N THR A 13 -1.10 0.19 9.44
CA THR A 13 -0.81 0.70 8.11
C THR A 13 -1.67 1.94 7.84
N GLU A 14 -1.20 2.80 6.95
CA GLU A 14 -1.93 3.93 6.42
C GLU A 14 -1.53 4.09 4.95
N ILE A 15 -2.48 4.48 4.09
CA ILE A 15 -2.20 4.78 2.69
C ILE A 15 -2.36 6.28 2.48
N ASP A 16 -1.30 6.95 2.03
CA ASP A 16 -1.34 8.35 1.63
C ASP A 16 -1.07 8.49 0.12
N PHE A 17 -1.76 9.46 -0.49
CA PHE A 17 -1.67 9.73 -1.93
C PHE A 17 -0.79 10.94 -2.21
N TRP A 18 0.16 10.79 -3.12
CA TRP A 18 1.07 11.86 -3.52
C TRP A 18 1.40 11.86 -5.02
N PRO A 19 1.31 13.01 -5.73
CA PRO A 19 0.53 14.19 -5.36
C PRO A 19 -0.97 13.86 -5.29
N LYS A 20 -1.78 14.68 -4.61
CA LYS A 20 -3.25 14.53 -4.56
C LYS A 20 -3.91 15.03 -5.86
N ASP A 21 -3.44 14.52 -7.00
CA ASP A 21 -3.94 14.83 -8.35
C ASP A 21 -4.37 13.53 -9.05
N TYR A 22 -5.68 13.26 -9.01
CA TYR A 22 -6.29 12.01 -9.45
C TYR A 22 -6.82 12.07 -10.89
N ARG A 23 -6.40 13.05 -11.69
CA ARG A 23 -6.90 13.21 -13.06
C ARG A 23 -6.25 12.23 -14.02
N VAL A 24 -6.96 11.86 -15.08
CA VAL A 24 -6.42 11.03 -16.16
C VAL A 24 -5.09 11.60 -16.69
N GLY A 25 -4.10 10.72 -16.84
CA GLY A 25 -2.78 11.00 -17.37
C GLY A 25 -1.75 11.45 -16.33
N THR A 26 -2.15 11.69 -15.08
CA THR A 26 -1.22 12.03 -14.01
C THR A 26 -0.47 10.80 -13.51
N LYS A 27 0.66 11.02 -12.85
CA LYS A 27 1.38 10.01 -12.10
C LYS A 27 0.97 10.12 -10.64
N LEU A 28 0.63 8.98 -10.02
CA LEU A 28 0.19 8.92 -8.63
C LEU A 28 1.04 7.92 -7.85
N GLN A 29 1.48 8.31 -6.66
CA GLN A 29 2.15 7.45 -5.70
C GLN A 29 1.20 7.18 -4.52
N LEU A 30 1.10 5.92 -4.13
CA LEU A 30 0.42 5.49 -2.92
C LEU A 30 1.50 5.01 -1.94
N ASP A 31 1.70 5.77 -0.87
CA ASP A 31 2.65 5.41 0.18
C ASP A 31 1.97 4.48 1.16
N CYS A 32 2.57 3.30 1.39
CA CYS A 32 2.17 2.45 2.50
C CYS A 32 3.02 2.77 3.74
N ILE A 33 2.44 3.54 4.64
CA ILE A 33 3.10 3.95 5.88
C ILE A 33 2.83 2.88 6.93
N VAL A 34 3.87 2.15 7.33
CA VAL A 34 3.78 1.14 8.39
C VAL A 34 4.33 1.73 9.68
N ARG A 35 3.56 1.66 10.76
CA ARG A 35 3.97 2.16 12.09
C ARG A 35 3.80 1.09 13.15
N ASN A 36 4.68 1.11 14.14
CA ASN A 36 4.41 0.44 15.41
C ASN A 36 3.19 1.12 16.05
N GLN A 37 2.16 0.34 16.37
CA GLN A 37 0.89 0.89 16.87
C GLN A 37 1.03 1.51 18.28
N ARG A 38 2.00 1.04 19.07
CA ARG A 38 2.23 1.54 20.45
C ARG A 38 3.07 2.81 20.46
N THR A 39 4.12 2.87 19.64
CA THR A 39 5.10 3.97 19.66
C THR A 39 4.88 5.00 18.55
N GLY A 40 4.11 4.67 17.50
CA GLY A 40 3.93 5.50 16.31
C GLY A 40 5.15 5.53 15.37
N GLN A 41 6.24 4.86 15.73
CA GLN A 41 7.48 4.82 14.96
C GLN A 41 7.24 4.16 13.60
N VAL A 42 7.72 4.78 12.52
CA VAL A 42 7.68 4.20 11.18
C VAL A 42 8.60 2.99 11.10
N ILE A 43 8.16 1.93 10.42
CA ILE A 43 8.91 0.69 10.21
C ILE A 43 9.18 0.52 8.70
N PRO A 44 10.28 1.09 8.16
CA PRO A 44 10.57 1.02 6.72
C PRO A 44 10.84 -0.41 6.22
N SER A 45 11.36 -1.28 7.08
CA SER A 45 11.73 -2.67 6.75
C SER A 45 10.56 -3.66 6.79
N ALA A 46 9.32 -3.21 6.98
CA ALA A 46 8.16 -4.08 6.94
C ALA A 46 8.01 -4.72 5.54
N ASN A 47 7.58 -5.98 5.50
CA ASN A 47 7.25 -6.63 4.25
C ASN A 47 5.86 -6.16 3.79
N VAL A 48 5.79 -5.47 2.65
CA VAL A 48 4.55 -4.91 2.11
C VAL A 48 4.11 -5.63 0.85
N VAL A 49 2.82 -5.94 0.78
CA VAL A 49 2.14 -6.51 -0.39
C VAL A 49 0.96 -5.60 -0.75
N TRP A 50 0.89 -5.22 -2.02
CA TRP A 50 -0.20 -4.44 -2.57
C TRP A 50 -1.24 -5.34 -3.25
N TYR A 51 -2.51 -4.97 -3.12
CA TYR A 51 -3.63 -5.57 -3.82
C TYR A 51 -4.40 -4.45 -4.53
N VAL A 52 -4.62 -4.64 -5.83
CA VAL A 52 -5.24 -3.62 -6.69
C VAL A 52 -6.52 -4.19 -7.26
N LYS A 53 -7.67 -3.65 -6.84
CA LYS A 53 -9.00 -4.00 -7.35
C LYS A 53 -9.35 -5.49 -7.26
N SER A 54 -8.63 -6.27 -6.46
CA SER A 54 -8.78 -7.72 -6.30
C SER A 54 -8.14 -8.20 -5.00
N ASP A 55 -8.40 -9.45 -4.61
CA ASP A 55 -7.75 -10.10 -3.46
C ASP A 55 -6.48 -10.88 -3.85
N ILE A 56 -6.00 -10.71 -5.09
CA ILE A 56 -4.77 -11.32 -5.57
C ILE A 56 -3.63 -10.31 -5.41
N PRO A 57 -2.48 -10.69 -4.82
CA PRO A 57 -1.32 -9.83 -4.73
C PRO A 57 -0.93 -9.27 -6.10
N LEU A 58 -0.65 -7.97 -6.16
CA LEU A 58 -0.14 -7.33 -7.36
C LEU A 58 1.24 -7.90 -7.70
N LEU A 59 1.31 -8.68 -8.78
CA LEU A 59 2.57 -9.15 -9.34
C LEU A 59 3.03 -8.15 -10.39
N VAL A 60 4.03 -7.33 -10.04
CA VAL A 60 4.68 -6.46 -11.03
C VAL A 60 5.76 -7.26 -11.76
N ASP A 61 5.35 -7.94 -12.83
CA ASP A 61 6.26 -8.60 -13.77
C ASP A 61 6.89 -7.59 -14.74
N GLN A 62 7.73 -8.05 -15.67
CA GLN A 62 8.38 -7.19 -16.67
C GLN A 62 7.39 -6.51 -17.64
N THR A 63 6.17 -7.03 -17.79
CA THR A 63 5.17 -6.56 -18.76
C THR A 63 4.30 -5.43 -18.22
N ASN A 64 4.04 -5.43 -16.90
CA ASN A 64 3.26 -4.39 -16.21
C ASN A 64 4.11 -3.25 -15.61
N ARG A 65 5.44 -3.27 -15.76
CA ARG A 65 6.35 -2.19 -15.27
C ARG A 65 6.01 -0.81 -15.82
N HIS A 66 5.31 -0.74 -16.94
CA HIS A 66 4.94 0.52 -17.57
C HIS A 66 3.78 1.24 -16.87
N HIS A 67 2.93 0.50 -16.15
CA HIS A 67 1.74 1.06 -15.50
C HIS A 67 1.88 1.10 -13.98
N TYR A 68 2.30 -0.02 -13.37
CA TYR A 68 2.55 -0.10 -11.94
C TYR A 68 4.04 -0.32 -11.65
N LEU A 69 4.56 0.33 -10.62
CA LEU A 69 5.90 0.09 -10.10
C LEU A 69 5.86 0.00 -8.57
N LEU A 70 6.33 -1.12 -8.03
CA LEU A 70 6.58 -1.26 -6.60
C LEU A 70 7.95 -0.66 -6.28
N MET A 71 7.96 0.32 -5.38
CA MET A 71 9.17 1.00 -4.93
C MET A 71 9.74 0.34 -3.68
N GLY A 72 11.06 0.43 -3.48
CA GLY A 72 11.75 -0.16 -2.33
C GLY A 72 11.39 0.46 -0.97
N ASN A 73 10.65 1.56 -0.96
CA ASN A 73 10.12 2.23 0.23
C ASN A 73 8.65 1.84 0.53
N ASN A 74 8.18 0.70 0.00
CA ASN A 74 6.83 0.16 0.15
C ASN A 74 5.72 0.92 -0.59
N SER A 75 6.07 1.93 -1.39
CA SER A 75 5.11 2.70 -2.19
C SER A 75 4.74 1.97 -3.48
N LEU A 76 3.47 2.09 -3.88
CA LEU A 76 3.00 1.72 -5.20
C LEU A 76 2.92 2.98 -6.06
N LEU A 77 3.58 2.95 -7.20
CA LEU A 77 3.51 4.00 -8.19
C LEU A 77 2.64 3.58 -9.36
N ILE A 78 1.70 4.45 -9.73
CA ILE A 78 0.80 4.31 -10.88
C ILE A 78 1.19 5.38 -11.90
N TYR A 79 1.59 4.96 -13.08
CA TYR A 79 1.89 5.86 -14.19
C TYR A 79 0.64 6.11 -15.03
N ASN A 80 0.49 7.33 -15.54
CA ASN A 80 -0.52 7.68 -16.54
C ASN A 80 -1.93 7.19 -16.17
N LEU A 81 -2.49 7.71 -15.06
CA LEU A 81 -3.80 7.30 -14.54
C LEU A 81 -4.85 7.20 -15.64
N THR A 82 -5.62 6.13 -15.61
CA THR A 82 -6.78 5.91 -16.48
C THR A 82 -8.04 5.78 -15.63
N ARG A 83 -9.23 5.99 -16.21
CA ARG A 83 -10.48 5.75 -15.47
C ARG A 83 -10.59 4.32 -14.92
N GLY A 84 -9.99 3.35 -15.61
CA GLY A 84 -9.92 1.96 -15.19
C GLY A 84 -9.04 1.71 -13.95
N ASP A 85 -8.25 2.69 -13.52
CA ASP A 85 -7.51 2.62 -12.27
C ASP A 85 -8.36 2.93 -11.04
N SER A 86 -9.59 3.42 -11.22
CA SER A 86 -10.52 3.60 -10.11
C SER A 86 -10.84 2.27 -9.42
N GLY A 87 -10.95 2.28 -8.10
CA GLY A 87 -11.27 1.10 -7.30
C GLY A 87 -10.52 1.04 -5.98
N GLU A 88 -10.64 -0.10 -5.28
CA GLU A 88 -9.96 -0.33 -4.00
C GLU A 88 -8.47 -0.66 -4.20
N TYR A 89 -7.63 -0.01 -3.40
CA TYR A 89 -6.21 -0.30 -3.23
C TYR A 89 -5.96 -0.67 -1.78
N ARG A 90 -5.34 -1.83 -1.56
CA ARG A 90 -5.02 -2.32 -0.22
C ARG A 90 -3.52 -2.52 -0.08
N CYS A 91 -2.95 -1.95 0.96
CA CYS A 91 -1.61 -2.28 1.42
C CYS A 91 -1.74 -3.21 2.64
N ARG A 92 -1.12 -4.38 2.57
CA ARG A 92 -0.93 -5.27 3.70
C ARG A 92 0.54 -5.29 4.08
N ALA A 93 0.85 -5.12 5.35
CA ALA A 93 2.20 -5.12 5.87
C ALA A 93 2.37 -6.19 6.96
N SER A 94 3.52 -6.86 6.98
CA SER A 94 3.94 -7.73 8.06
C SER A 94 5.36 -7.43 8.51
N THR A 95 5.61 -7.46 9.82
CA THR A 95 6.96 -7.34 10.41
C THR A 95 7.47 -8.65 11.00
N GLY A 96 6.70 -9.73 10.85
CA GLY A 96 7.04 -11.07 11.32
C GLY A 96 5.79 -11.97 11.40
N PRO A 97 5.93 -13.26 11.74
CA PRO A 97 4.84 -14.24 11.65
C PRO A 97 3.57 -13.95 12.46
N LYS A 98 3.66 -13.05 13.46
CA LYS A 98 2.56 -12.69 14.36
C LYS A 98 2.19 -11.20 14.32
N SER A 99 2.77 -10.43 13.40
CA SER A 99 2.49 -9.00 13.26
C SER A 99 2.18 -8.71 11.80
N ASP A 100 0.91 -8.45 11.54
CA ASP A 100 0.33 -8.19 10.22
C ASP A 100 -0.80 -7.18 10.38
N SER A 101 -0.94 -6.27 9.43
CA SER A 101 -2.00 -5.27 9.40
C SER A 101 -2.23 -4.81 7.96
N TYR A 102 -3.41 -4.25 7.68
CA TYR A 102 -3.69 -3.72 6.36
C TYR A 102 -4.61 -2.51 6.41
N SER A 103 -4.58 -1.74 5.34
CA SER A 103 -5.51 -0.65 5.09
C SER A 103 -5.93 -0.67 3.64
N SER A 104 -7.17 -0.27 3.39
CA SER A 104 -7.73 -0.10 2.05
C SER A 104 -8.16 1.34 1.85
N VAL A 105 -7.98 1.85 0.64
CA VAL A 105 -8.50 3.15 0.19
C VAL A 105 -9.15 2.99 -1.17
N HIS A 106 -10.14 3.82 -1.47
CA HIS A 106 -10.78 3.86 -2.78
C HIS A 106 -10.21 5.03 -3.60
N LEU A 107 -9.57 4.73 -4.74
CA LEU A 107 -9.16 5.73 -5.72
C LEU A 107 -10.31 5.98 -6.69
N GLN A 108 -10.70 7.25 -6.85
CA GLN A 108 -11.62 7.68 -7.90
C GLN A 108 -10.84 8.55 -8.89
N VAL A 109 -10.62 8.05 -10.11
CA VAL A 109 -9.91 8.82 -11.14
C VAL A 109 -10.86 9.79 -11.82
N GLU A 110 -10.41 11.03 -11.98
CA GLU A 110 -11.17 12.14 -12.54
C GLU A 110 -10.81 12.39 -14.01
N SER A 111 -11.71 13.02 -14.75
CA SER A 111 -11.41 13.41 -16.13
C SER A 111 -10.36 14.51 -16.17
N LYS A 112 -9.59 14.55 -17.26
CA LYS A 112 -8.85 15.76 -17.60
C LYS A 112 -9.87 16.79 -18.11
N LEU A 113 -9.95 17.93 -17.43
CA LEU A 113 -10.70 19.10 -17.91
C LEU A 113 -10.03 19.66 -19.17
#